data_AF-A0A6F8UYJ8-F1
#
_entry.id   AF-A0A6F8UYJ8-F1
#
_cell.length_a   1.000
_cell.length_b   1.000
_cell.length_c   1.000
_cell.angle_alpha   90.00
_cell.angle_beta   90.00
_cell.angle_gamma   90.00
#
_symmetry.space_group_name_H-M   'P 1'
#
loop_
_entity.id
_entity.type
_entity.pdbx_description
1 polymer ?
#
loop_
_entity_poly.entity_id
_entity_poly.type
_entity_poly.pdbx_seq_one_letter_code
_entity_poly.pdbx_strand_id
1 'polypeptide(L)'
;MSEAISNKAARRARVLAMLDTLQARYPLAFARHRPALAIGISDAIAAANPDLNRADLGTAMSLHCASVTYLRSVAYGPRRVDLYGQPGEAPTDDARQHAVQRLTAMLARRDGKLMPAPAVTPEVAQPVPAPAPKASGINAAKPRLSLKRNAA
;
A
#
# COMPACT_ATOMS: atom_id res chain seq x y z
N MET A 1 -15.81 -12.23 27.85
CA MET A 1 -14.45 -12.08 27.27
C MET A 1 -14.21 -12.97 26.03
N SER A 2 -14.90 -14.11 25.87
CA SER A 2 -14.60 -15.12 24.84
C SER A 2 -15.07 -14.78 23.41
N GLU A 3 -16.13 -13.98 23.25
CA GLU A 3 -16.72 -13.69 21.95
C GLU A 3 -15.88 -12.73 21.08
N ALA A 4 -15.24 -11.74 21.71
CA ALA A 4 -14.40 -10.76 21.02
C ALA A 4 -13.11 -11.37 20.45
N ILE A 5 -12.54 -12.38 21.11
CA ILE A 5 -11.33 -13.08 20.63
C ILE A 5 -11.68 -13.95 19.43
N SER A 6 -12.84 -14.63 19.48
CA SER A 6 -13.36 -15.42 18.35
C SER A 6 -13.54 -14.57 17.10
N ASN A 7 -14.15 -13.38 17.22
CA ASN A 7 -14.32 -12.46 16.09
C ASN A 7 -12.97 -11.95 15.53
N LYS A 8 -11.98 -11.68 16.40
CA LYS A 8 -10.64 -11.30 15.97
C LYS A 8 -9.93 -12.41 15.18
N ALA A 9 -10.04 -13.66 15.64
CA ALA A 9 -9.49 -14.81 14.95
C ALA A 9 -10.17 -15.04 13.58
N ALA A 10 -11.49 -14.95 13.51
CA ALA A 10 -12.26 -15.06 12.28
C ALA A 10 -11.91 -13.94 11.28
N ARG A 11 -11.75 -12.70 11.75
CA ARG A 11 -11.26 -11.59 10.90
C ARG A 11 -9.85 -11.87 10.37
N ARG A 12 -8.95 -12.37 11.22
CA ARG A 12 -7.58 -12.71 10.79
C ARG A 12 -7.60 -13.82 9.73
N ALA A 13 -8.44 -14.85 9.89
CA ALA A 13 -8.60 -15.91 8.91
C ALA A 13 -9.07 -15.37 7.55
N ARG A 14 -10.07 -14.47 7.53
CA ARG A 14 -10.52 -13.79 6.30
C ARG A 14 -9.42 -12.99 5.62
N VAL A 15 -8.62 -12.26 6.40
CA VAL A 15 -7.48 -11.48 5.86
C VAL A 15 -6.41 -12.38 5.26
N LEU A 16 -6.12 -13.52 5.87
CA LEU A 16 -5.17 -14.50 5.33
C LEU A 16 -5.70 -15.17 4.06
N ALA A 17 -6.98 -15.54 4.03
CA ALA A 17 -7.64 -16.07 2.84
C ALA A 17 -7.66 -15.05 1.68
N MET A 18 -7.82 -13.76 1.98
CA MET A 18 -7.69 -12.68 1.01
C MET A 18 -6.28 -12.63 0.41
N LEU A 19 -5.24 -12.73 1.24
CA LEU A 19 -3.85 -12.78 0.75
C LEU A 19 -3.58 -13.99 -0.14
N ASP A 20 -4.12 -15.16 0.21
CA ASP A 20 -4.02 -16.37 -0.62
C ASP A 20 -4.70 -16.18 -1.98
N THR A 21 -5.90 -15.59 -1.98
CA THR A 21 -6.63 -15.23 -3.20
C THR A 21 -5.82 -14.26 -4.08
N LEU A 22 -5.20 -13.25 -3.48
CA LEU A 22 -4.34 -12.29 -4.20
C LEU A 22 -3.08 -12.96 -4.75
N GLN A 23 -2.49 -13.90 -4.02
CA GLN A 23 -1.34 -14.67 -4.49
C GLN A 23 -1.70 -15.57 -5.67
N ALA A 24 -2.89 -16.18 -5.66
CA ALA A 24 -3.38 -16.99 -6.76
C ALA A 24 -3.69 -16.14 -8.01
N ARG A 25 -4.30 -14.96 -7.85
CA ARG A 25 -4.64 -14.06 -8.97
C ARG A 25 -3.43 -13.31 -9.53
N TYR A 26 -2.49 -12.91 -8.67
CA TYR A 26 -1.36 -12.06 -9.01
C TYR A 26 -0.04 -12.66 -8.49
N PRO A 27 0.41 -13.79 -9.05
CA PRO A 27 1.57 -14.53 -8.56
C PRO A 27 2.89 -13.75 -8.69
N LEU A 28 2.96 -12.81 -9.64
CA LEU A 28 4.15 -11.98 -9.86
C LEU A 28 4.30 -10.88 -8.80
N ALA A 29 3.20 -10.19 -8.46
CA ALA A 29 3.19 -9.13 -7.46
C ALA A 29 3.22 -9.69 -6.02
N PHE A 30 2.50 -10.79 -5.77
CA PHE A 30 2.39 -11.40 -4.44
C PHE A 30 3.22 -12.68 -4.28
N ALA A 31 4.33 -12.77 -5.02
CA ALA A 31 5.26 -13.87 -4.93
C ALA A 31 5.81 -14.06 -3.50
N ARG A 32 6.39 -15.24 -3.24
CA ARG A 32 7.00 -15.57 -1.92
C ARG A 32 8.08 -14.58 -1.48
N HIS A 33 8.80 -13.99 -2.44
CA HIS A 33 9.84 -12.99 -2.19
C HIS A 33 9.29 -11.59 -1.88
N ARG A 34 7.97 -11.37 -2.02
CA ARG A 34 7.25 -10.11 -1.75
C ARG A 34 7.99 -8.91 -2.32
N PRO A 35 7.98 -8.73 -3.65
CA PRO A 35 8.66 -7.60 -4.27
C PRO A 35 8.09 -6.27 -3.75
N ALA A 36 8.87 -5.20 -3.88
CA ALA A 36 8.37 -3.86 -3.57
C ALA A 36 7.19 -3.56 -4.50
N LEU A 37 6.03 -3.20 -3.96
CA LEU A 37 4.83 -3.01 -4.78
C LEU A 37 4.74 -1.58 -5.32
N ALA A 38 4.08 -1.43 -6.46
CA ALA A 38 3.74 -0.13 -7.03
C ALA A 38 2.87 0.70 -6.06
N ILE A 39 3.03 2.02 -6.11
CA ILE A 39 2.21 2.94 -5.31
C ILE A 39 0.79 2.91 -5.86
N GLY A 40 -0.22 2.82 -4.99
CA GLY A 40 -1.63 2.76 -5.39
C GLY A 40 -2.08 1.38 -5.90
N ILE A 41 -1.27 0.32 -5.72
CA ILE A 41 -1.63 -1.02 -6.17
C ILE A 41 -2.93 -1.54 -5.53
N SER A 42 -3.25 -1.12 -4.30
CA SER A 42 -4.49 -1.47 -3.61
C SER A 42 -5.73 -0.99 -4.38
N ASP A 43 -5.68 0.24 -4.89
CA ASP A 43 -6.76 0.81 -5.71
C ASP A 43 -6.84 0.12 -7.07
N ALA A 44 -5.70 -0.20 -7.68
CA ALA A 44 -5.66 -0.96 -8.93
C ALA A 44 -6.28 -2.36 -8.76
N ILE A 45 -6.01 -3.06 -7.65
CA ILE A 45 -6.63 -4.36 -7.33
C ILE A 45 -8.14 -4.20 -7.15
N ALA A 46 -8.56 -3.19 -6.39
CA ALA A 46 -9.96 -2.95 -6.11
C ALA A 46 -10.75 -2.51 -7.36
N ALA A 47 -10.10 -1.86 -8.32
CA ALA A 47 -10.67 -1.52 -9.62
C ALA A 47 -10.77 -2.75 -10.53
N ALA A 48 -9.76 -3.62 -10.53
CA ALA A 48 -9.74 -4.83 -11.34
C ALA A 48 -10.66 -5.94 -10.80
N ASN A 49 -10.92 -5.97 -9.49
CA ASN A 49 -11.74 -6.99 -8.83
C ASN A 49 -12.78 -6.32 -7.92
N PRO A 50 -13.87 -5.78 -8.48
CA PRO A 50 -14.93 -5.15 -7.70
C PRO A 50 -15.66 -6.13 -6.76
N ASP A 51 -15.53 -7.43 -7.01
CA ASP A 51 -15.99 -8.56 -6.19
C ASP A 51 -15.27 -8.68 -4.83
N LEU A 52 -14.09 -8.07 -4.65
CA LEU A 52 -13.34 -8.17 -3.40
C LEU A 52 -13.79 -7.13 -2.35
N ASN A 53 -13.87 -7.57 -1.09
CA ASN A 53 -14.16 -6.67 0.02
C ASN A 53 -12.99 -5.70 0.29
N ARG A 54 -13.21 -4.40 0.06
CA ARG A 54 -12.20 -3.35 0.26
C ARG A 54 -11.65 -3.28 1.68
N ALA A 55 -12.47 -3.55 2.70
CA ALA A 55 -12.04 -3.51 4.09
C ALA A 55 -11.02 -4.62 4.43
N ASP A 56 -11.29 -5.84 3.92
CA ASP A 56 -10.40 -6.97 4.10
C ASP A 56 -9.14 -6.82 3.23
N LEU A 57 -9.27 -6.27 2.01
CA LEU A 57 -8.15 -5.94 1.12
C LEU A 57 -7.18 -4.94 1.76
N GLY A 58 -7.68 -3.83 2.33
CA GLY A 58 -6.83 -2.84 3.01
C GLY A 58 -6.10 -3.43 4.23
N THR A 59 -6.79 -4.30 4.98
CA THR A 59 -6.19 -5.00 6.13
C THR A 59 -5.12 -6.01 5.68
N ALA A 60 -5.41 -6.78 4.62
CA ALA A 60 -4.47 -7.71 4.00
C ALA A 60 -3.23 -6.99 3.48
N MET A 61 -3.40 -5.84 2.84
CA MET A 61 -2.28 -5.04 2.35
C MET A 61 -1.41 -4.48 3.47
N SER A 62 -2.04 -3.97 4.53
CA SER A 62 -1.32 -3.54 5.73
C SER A 62 -0.47 -4.67 6.32
N LEU A 63 -1.03 -5.89 6.40
CA LEU A 63 -0.31 -7.07 6.89
C LEU A 63 0.84 -7.47 5.97
N HIS A 64 0.63 -7.41 4.64
CA HIS A 64 1.66 -7.74 3.66
C HIS A 64 2.84 -6.77 3.74
N CYS A 65 2.56 -5.46 3.75
CA CYS A 65 3.55 -4.38 3.79
C CYS A 65 4.29 -4.28 5.14
N ALA A 66 3.70 -4.81 6.22
CA ALA A 66 4.34 -4.86 7.54
C ALA A 66 5.33 -6.04 7.70
N SER A 67 5.50 -6.90 6.69
CA SER A 67 6.38 -8.06 6.79
C SER A 67 7.86 -7.71 6.61
N VAL A 68 8.73 -8.39 7.35
CA VAL A 68 10.20 -8.30 7.25
C VAL A 68 10.67 -8.54 5.80
N THR A 69 10.10 -9.53 5.10
CA THR A 69 10.47 -9.83 3.72
C THR A 69 10.14 -8.68 2.78
N TYR A 70 8.96 -8.08 2.95
CA TYR A 70 8.55 -6.92 2.15
C TYR A 70 9.44 -5.70 2.44
N LEU A 71 9.73 -5.40 3.71
CA LEU A 71 10.62 -4.29 4.09
C LEU A 71 12.03 -4.48 3.51
N ARG A 72 12.55 -5.70 3.46
CA ARG A 72 13.83 -6.01 2.78
C ARG A 72 13.77 -5.70 1.29
N SER A 73 12.68 -6.08 0.62
CA SER A 73 12.49 -5.80 -0.81
C SER A 73 12.38 -4.30 -1.09
N VAL A 74 11.76 -3.51 -0.20
CA VAL A 74 11.73 -2.04 -0.35
C VAL A 74 13.10 -1.41 -0.09
N ALA A 75 13.82 -1.86 0.93
CA ALA A 75 15.13 -1.32 1.30
C ALA A 75 16.18 -1.57 0.20
N TYR A 76 16.29 -2.82 -0.26
CA TYR A 76 17.40 -3.27 -1.13
C TYR A 76 16.97 -3.60 -2.56
N GLY A 77 15.66 -3.65 -2.85
CA GLY A 77 15.17 -4.02 -4.16
C GLY A 77 15.41 -2.93 -5.21
N PRO A 78 15.59 -3.30 -6.49
CA PRO A 78 15.94 -2.36 -7.54
C PRO A 78 14.74 -1.49 -7.96
N ARG A 79 13.56 -2.10 -8.15
CA ARG A 79 12.36 -1.43 -8.67
C ARG A 79 11.11 -1.97 -8.00
N ARG A 80 10.05 -1.16 -8.01
CA ARG A 80 8.70 -1.60 -7.66
C ARG A 80 8.14 -2.47 -8.78
N VAL A 81 7.21 -3.34 -8.43
CA VAL A 81 6.53 -4.27 -9.33
C VAL A 81 5.04 -3.95 -9.31
N ASP A 82 4.45 -3.84 -10.50
CA ASP A 82 3.02 -3.66 -10.68
C ASP A 82 2.27 -5.01 -10.66
N LEU A 83 0.94 -5.00 -10.73
CA LEU A 83 0.07 -6.18 -10.64
C LEU A 83 0.45 -7.31 -11.60
N TYR A 84 0.88 -6.94 -12.80
CA TYR A 84 1.22 -7.87 -13.87
C TYR A 84 2.72 -8.17 -13.95
N GLY A 85 3.50 -7.84 -12.90
CA GLY A 85 4.93 -8.10 -12.86
C GLY A 85 5.78 -7.09 -13.63
N GLN A 86 5.18 -6.01 -14.12
CA GLN A 86 5.90 -4.98 -14.87
C GLN A 86 6.77 -4.15 -13.92
N PRO A 87 8.03 -3.83 -14.29
CA PRO A 87 8.90 -2.98 -13.50
C PRO A 87 8.34 -1.56 -13.50
N GLY A 88 7.96 -1.09 -12.32
CA GLY A 88 7.54 0.28 -12.09
C GLY A 88 8.69 1.18 -11.68
N GLU A 89 8.33 2.17 -10.87
CA GLU A 89 9.26 3.17 -10.35
C GLU A 89 10.21 2.57 -9.30
N ALA A 90 11.43 3.10 -9.21
CA ALA A 90 12.35 2.75 -8.14
C ALA A 90 11.85 3.34 -6.80
N PRO A 91 12.00 2.61 -5.67
CA PRO A 91 11.82 3.21 -4.35
C PRO A 91 12.73 4.43 -4.16
N THR A 92 12.17 5.53 -3.69
CA THR A 92 12.90 6.74 -3.29
C THR A 92 13.85 6.44 -2.13
N ASP A 93 14.92 7.23 -1.99
CA ASP A 93 15.91 7.02 -0.93
C ASP A 93 15.27 7.09 0.47
N ASP A 94 14.38 8.06 0.69
CA ASP A 94 13.60 8.20 1.92
C ASP A 94 12.78 6.93 2.25
N ALA A 95 12.10 6.36 1.26
CA ALA A 95 11.34 5.12 1.43
C ALA A 95 12.25 3.94 1.79
N ARG A 96 13.48 3.89 1.24
CA ARG A 96 14.48 2.86 1.58
C ARG A 96 14.97 3.02 3.00
N GLN A 97 15.34 4.23 3.39
CA GLN A 97 15.80 4.54 4.74
C GLN A 97 14.72 4.20 5.79
N HIS A 98 13.48 4.60 5.54
CA HIS A 98 12.36 4.25 6.40
C HIS A 98 12.14 2.72 6.49
N ALA A 99 12.24 2.00 5.37
CA ALA A 99 12.14 0.55 5.37
C ALA A 99 13.25 -0.13 6.19
N VAL A 100 14.49 0.37 6.10
CA VAL A 100 15.63 -0.11 6.91
C VAL A 100 15.37 0.14 8.41
N GLN A 101 14.95 1.34 8.79
CA GLN A 101 14.64 1.67 10.18
C GLN A 101 13.56 0.74 10.75
N ARG A 102 12.48 0.54 10.00
CA ARG A 102 11.38 -0.37 10.35
C ARG A 102 11.86 -1.82 10.48
N LEU A 103 12.70 -2.27 9.55
CA LEU A 103 13.29 -3.61 9.55
C LEU A 103 14.12 -3.85 10.81
N THR A 104 15.02 -2.91 11.14
CA THR A 104 15.88 -2.97 12.32
C THR A 104 15.06 -3.00 13.61
N ALA A 105 14.05 -2.13 13.72
CA ALA A 105 13.16 -2.10 14.88
C ALA A 105 12.39 -3.43 15.06
N MET A 106 11.93 -4.05 13.97
CA MET A 106 11.24 -5.35 14.02
C MET A 106 12.16 -6.50 14.43
N LEU A 107 13.39 -6.53 13.90
CA LEU A 107 14.38 -7.55 14.25
C LEU A 107 14.80 -7.41 15.72
N ALA A 108 15.09 -6.20 16.19
CA ALA A 108 15.46 -5.93 17.58
C ALA A 108 14.35 -6.36 18.57
N ARG A 109 13.08 -6.09 18.24
CA ARG A 109 11.92 -6.55 19.03
C ARG A 109 11.82 -8.07 19.09
N ARG A 110 12.18 -8.77 18.01
CA ARG A 110 12.14 -10.23 17.95
C ARG A 110 13.26 -10.88 18.77
N ASP A 111 14.44 -10.27 18.73
CA ASP A 111 15.64 -10.81 19.39
C ASP A 111 15.71 -10.44 20.89
N GLY A 112 14.64 -9.86 21.46
CA GLY A 112 14.51 -9.60 22.90
C GLY A 112 15.44 -8.52 23.46
N LYS A 113 16.24 -7.86 22.62
CA LYS A 113 17.17 -6.82 23.04
C LYS A 113 16.41 -5.49 23.15
N LEU A 114 15.93 -5.17 24.35
CA LEU A 114 15.39 -3.84 24.67
C LEU A 114 16.49 -2.80 24.50
N MET A 115 16.41 -2.03 23.42
CA MET A 115 16.67 -0.61 23.53
C MET A 115 15.34 0.10 23.27
N PRO A 116 14.95 1.08 24.11
CA PRO A 116 13.82 1.92 23.79
C PRO A 116 14.21 2.75 22.56
N ALA A 117 13.74 2.35 21.38
CA ALA A 117 13.59 3.32 20.30
C ALA A 117 12.66 4.41 20.83
N PRO A 118 12.94 5.71 20.56
CA PRO A 118 12.08 6.78 21.03
C PRO A 118 10.65 6.45 20.63
N ALA A 119 9.74 6.65 21.56
CA ALA A 119 8.31 6.58 21.30
C ALA A 119 7.97 7.63 20.25
N VAL A 120 8.13 7.28 18.98
CA VAL A 120 7.45 7.98 17.90
C VAL A 120 6.07 7.37 17.91
N THR A 121 5.22 7.92 18.79
CA THR A 121 3.82 8.15 18.45
C THR A 121 3.76 8.49 16.96
N PRO A 122 2.88 7.88 16.16
CA PRO A 122 2.73 8.24 14.76
C PRO A 122 2.08 9.63 14.67
N GLU A 123 2.79 10.65 15.11
CA GLU A 123 2.53 12.04 14.80
C GLU A 123 3.06 12.21 13.38
N VAL A 124 2.14 12.42 12.44
CA VAL A 124 2.36 12.64 11.00
C VAL A 124 2.59 11.33 10.20
N ALA A 125 1.62 10.68 9.54
CA ALA A 125 0.34 11.15 9.05
C ALA A 125 0.40 12.58 8.48
N GLN A 126 1.33 12.82 7.56
CA GLN A 126 1.03 13.75 6.47
C GLN A 126 0.88 12.91 5.20
N PRO A 127 -0.34 12.84 4.64
CA PRO A 127 -0.50 12.49 3.24
C PRO A 127 0.07 13.64 2.40
N VAL A 128 0.40 13.31 1.15
CA VAL A 128 0.61 14.15 -0.05
C VAL A 128 2.06 14.29 -0.55
N PRO A 129 2.30 14.37 -1.88
CA PRO A 129 1.43 14.06 -3.02
C PRO A 129 1.98 12.92 -3.88
N ALA A 130 1.10 12.29 -4.67
CA ALA A 130 1.53 11.60 -5.87
C ALA A 130 2.43 12.53 -6.71
N PRO A 131 3.59 12.08 -7.24
CA PRO A 131 4.05 12.65 -8.49
C PRO A 131 3.06 12.13 -9.53
N ALA A 132 2.09 12.95 -9.91
CA ALA A 132 1.37 12.73 -11.14
C ALA A 132 2.32 13.07 -12.30
N PRO A 133 2.69 12.14 -13.18
CA PRO A 133 2.91 12.49 -14.57
C PRO A 133 1.54 12.37 -15.24
N LYS A 134 0.74 13.45 -15.22
CA LYS A 134 -0.38 13.58 -16.16
C LYS A 134 0.03 14.53 -17.26
N ALA A 135 0.80 14.01 -18.20
CA ALA A 135 0.81 14.49 -19.57
C ALA A 135 -0.26 13.72 -20.36
N SER A 136 -0.84 14.38 -21.38
CA SER A 136 -1.84 13.89 -22.34
C SER A 136 -3.28 13.91 -21.80
N GLY A 137 -4.13 14.87 -22.22
CA GLY A 137 -4.98 14.78 -23.43
C GLY A 137 -6.14 13.81 -23.15
N ILE A 138 -7.43 14.09 -23.31
CA ILE A 138 -8.17 14.31 -24.57
C ILE A 138 -9.66 14.67 -24.25
N ASN A 139 -10.24 15.60 -25.02
CA ASN A 139 -11.67 15.73 -25.42
C ASN A 139 -12.76 16.07 -24.36
N ALA A 140 -13.88 16.73 -24.63
CA ALA A 140 -14.39 17.57 -25.72
C ALA A 140 -15.74 18.20 -25.24
N ALA A 141 -16.04 19.41 -25.73
CA ALA A 141 -17.38 19.98 -25.99
C ALA A 141 -18.44 20.08 -24.86
N LYS A 142 -18.83 21.33 -24.53
CA LYS A 142 -20.08 21.97 -25.01
C LYS A 142 -20.15 23.44 -24.54
N PRO A 143 -20.50 24.40 -25.42
CA PRO A 143 -20.64 25.81 -25.05
C PRO A 143 -22.04 26.08 -24.53
N ARG A 144 -22.21 27.03 -23.60
CA ARG A 144 -23.49 27.72 -23.48
C ARG A 144 -23.36 29.13 -22.88
N LEU A 145 -23.71 30.08 -23.75
CA LEU A 145 -23.86 31.51 -23.55
C LEU A 145 -24.79 31.86 -22.37
N SER A 146 -24.45 32.92 -21.64
CA SER A 146 -25.41 33.85 -21.00
C SER A 146 -24.62 34.96 -20.28
N LEU A 147 -24.44 36.13 -20.90
CA LEU A 147 -25.28 37.34 -20.84
C LEU A 147 -24.94 38.29 -19.66
N LYS A 148 -24.14 39.30 -20.02
CA LYS A 148 -24.10 40.70 -19.58
C LYS A 148 -24.99 41.11 -18.38
N ARG A 149 -24.38 41.82 -17.41
CA ARG A 149 -24.89 43.10 -16.88
C ARG A 149 -23.78 43.86 -16.12
N ASN A 150 -23.45 45.04 -16.64
CA ASN A 150 -22.71 46.09 -15.95
C ASN A 150 -23.72 47.06 -15.30
N ALA A 151 -23.19 47.88 -14.37
CA ALA A 151 -23.81 49.00 -13.65
C ALA A 151 -24.45 48.65 -12.29
N ALA A 152 -23.87 49.17 -11.21
CA ALA A 152 -24.13 50.53 -10.73
C ALA A 152 -22.84 51.11 -10.12
#